data_AF-A0AAX1JZL8-F1
#
_entry.id   AF-A0AAX1JZL8-F1
#
_cell.length_a   1.000
_cell.length_b   1.000
_cell.length_c   1.000
_cell.angle_alpha   90.00
_cell.angle_beta   90.00
_cell.angle_gamma   90.00
#
_symmetry.space_group_name_H-M   'P 1'
#
loop_
_entity.id
_entity.type
_entity.pdbx_description
1 polymer ?
#
loop_
_entity_poly.entity_id
_entity_poly.type
_entity_poly.pdbx_seq_one_letter_code
_entity_poly.pdbx_strand_id
1 'polypeptide(L)'
;MTKKNLLKGERIDQLFSTDVKIIQNKEVFSYSADSVLLSRFPKFPSKELIVDLCSGNGTVGLFASTQTKDNILEIELQERLANMGMGQRSIELNGLAEQVKASETSKKNASQHYLLAR
;
A
#
# COMPACT_ATOMS: atom_id res chain seq x y z
N MET A 1 2.76 -13.53 10.85
CA MET A 1 4.10 -12.92 10.92
C MET A 1 4.30 -12.27 12.28
N THR A 2 5.23 -12.78 13.08
CA THR A 2 5.61 -12.23 14.39
C THR A 2 6.38 -10.91 14.21
N LYS A 3 6.45 -10.07 15.26
CA LYS A 3 7.19 -8.79 15.42
C LYS A 3 8.68 -8.77 14.96
N LYS A 4 9.18 -9.80 14.28
CA LYS A 4 10.59 -10.16 14.12
C LYS A 4 11.28 -9.54 12.87
N ASN A 5 10.56 -8.84 11.98
CA ASN A 5 11.10 -8.29 10.73
C ASN A 5 10.97 -6.76 10.57
N LEU A 6 10.92 -6.02 11.68
CA LEU A 6 11.03 -4.55 11.64
C LEU A 6 12.48 -4.11 11.55
N LEU A 7 12.78 -3.16 10.67
CA LEU A 7 14.08 -2.52 10.57
C LEU A 7 14.22 -1.42 11.64
N LYS A 8 15.44 -0.90 11.80
CA LYS A 8 15.73 0.15 12.79
C LYS A 8 14.83 1.38 12.57
N GLY A 9 14.15 1.82 13.63
CA GLY A 9 13.25 2.97 13.63
C GLY A 9 11.84 2.68 13.11
N GLU A 10 11.56 1.44 12.68
CA GLU A 10 10.22 1.05 12.26
C GLU A 10 9.33 0.65 13.43
N ARG A 11 8.04 0.92 13.26
CA ARG A 11 6.96 0.49 14.13
C ARG A 11 5.79 0.00 13.28
N ILE A 12 4.88 -0.72 13.93
CA ILE A 12 3.60 -1.10 13.32
C ILE A 12 2.54 -0.21 13.95
N ASP A 13 1.83 0.54 13.12
CA ASP A 13 0.64 1.28 13.51
C ASP A 13 -0.59 0.59 12.93
N GLN A 14 -1.68 0.58 13.70
CA GLN A 14 -2.97 -0.01 13.34
C GLN A 14 -4.07 0.94 13.82
N LEU A 15 -5.07 1.19 12.98
CA LEU A 15 -6.24 1.97 13.38
C LEU A 15 -7.22 1.07 14.16
N PHE A 16 -7.86 1.59 15.21
CA PHE A 16 -8.87 0.84 15.96
C PHE A 16 -10.06 0.36 15.12
N SER A 17 -10.35 1.05 14.01
CA SER A 17 -11.47 0.72 13.14
C SER A 17 -11.17 -0.41 12.14
N THR A 18 -9.92 -0.90 12.04
CA THR A 18 -9.54 -1.91 11.04
C THR A 18 -8.46 -2.86 11.58
N ASP A 19 -8.37 -4.07 11.01
CA ASP A 19 -7.30 -5.02 11.33
C ASP A 19 -6.00 -4.82 10.53
N VAL A 20 -5.97 -3.77 9.69
CA VAL A 20 -4.86 -3.44 8.80
C VAL A 20 -3.70 -2.86 9.60
N LYS A 21 -2.55 -3.51 9.48
CA LYS A 21 -1.30 -3.14 10.14
C LYS A 21 -0.34 -2.51 9.14
N ILE A 22 0.21 -1.35 9.46
CA ILE A 22 1.07 -0.60 8.54
C ILE A 22 2.44 -0.40 9.20
N ILE A 23 3.50 -0.75 8.47
CA ILE A 23 4.88 -0.48 8.88
C ILE A 23 5.21 0.98 8.58
N GLN A 24 5.72 1.68 9.58
CA GLN A 24 6.03 3.11 9.51
C GLN A 24 7.37 3.43 10.17
N ASN A 25 8.04 4.47 9.69
CA ASN A 25 9.25 5.01 10.32
C ASN A 25 9.16 6.54 10.35
N LYS A 26 9.16 7.16 11.54
CA LYS A 26 8.96 8.62 11.68
C LYS A 26 10.05 9.44 10.97
N GLU A 27 11.24 8.89 10.81
CA GLU A 27 12.37 9.56 10.14
C GLU A 27 12.29 9.47 8.61
N VAL A 28 11.47 8.55 8.08
CA VAL A 28 11.39 8.25 6.63
C VAL A 28 10.04 8.63 6.06
N PHE A 29 8.97 8.07 6.64
CA PHE A 29 7.60 8.28 6.19
C PHE A 29 6.60 7.85 7.26
N SER A 30 5.60 8.70 7.49
CA SER A 30 4.40 8.34 8.24
C SER A 30 3.15 8.83 7.52
N TYR A 31 2.15 7.96 7.39
CA TYR A 31 0.85 8.33 6.84
C TYR A 31 0.18 9.40 7.70
N SER A 32 -0.56 10.28 7.04
CA SER A 32 -1.36 11.32 7.68
C SER A 32 -2.82 10.88 7.80
N ALA A 33 -3.62 11.64 8.55
CA ALA A 33 -5.07 11.47 8.57
C ALA A 33 -5.67 11.56 7.15
N ASP A 34 -5.09 12.38 6.27
CA ASP A 34 -5.56 12.55 4.89
C ASP A 34 -5.45 11.26 4.08
N SER A 35 -4.40 10.45 4.27
CA SER A 35 -4.27 9.14 3.62
C SER A 35 -5.40 8.20 4.02
N VAL A 36 -5.82 8.24 5.29
CA VAL A 36 -6.94 7.44 5.79
C VAL A 36 -8.25 7.92 5.18
N LEU A 37 -8.48 9.23 5.14
CA LEU A 37 -9.67 9.81 4.52
C LEU A 37 -9.73 9.51 3.02
N LEU A 38 -8.60 9.63 2.32
CA LEU A 38 -8.50 9.36 0.88
C LEU A 38 -8.84 7.90 0.55
N SER A 39 -8.44 6.94 1.38
CA SER A 39 -8.79 5.52 1.19
C SER A 39 -10.29 5.21 1.28
N ARG A 40 -11.09 6.11 1.87
CA ARG A 40 -12.55 5.97 2.06
C ARG A 40 -13.36 6.91 1.18
N PHE A 41 -12.68 7.82 0.48
CA PHE A 41 -13.32 8.82 -0.37
C PHE A 41 -13.89 8.23 -1.68
N PRO A 42 -13.17 7.39 -2.45
CA PRO A 42 -13.69 6.89 -3.72
C PRO A 42 -14.77 5.83 -3.50
N LYS A 43 -15.73 5.77 -4.44
CA LYS A 43 -16.60 4.60 -4.59
C LYS A 43 -15.85 3.59 -5.47
N PHE A 44 -15.53 2.43 -4.91
CA PHE A 44 -14.85 1.39 -5.66
C PHE A 44 -15.80 0.77 -6.71
N PRO A 45 -15.41 0.75 -8.01
CA PRO A 45 -16.14 -0.01 -9.01
C PRO A 45 -16.00 -1.52 -8.72
N SER A 46 -16.82 -2.36 -9.34
CA SER A 46 -16.65 -3.82 -9.24
C SER A 46 -15.93 -4.35 -10.48
N LYS A 47 -14.86 -5.14 -10.30
CA LYS A 47 -14.13 -5.90 -11.33
C LYS A 47 -13.10 -5.12 -12.16
N GLU A 48 -12.49 -4.09 -11.60
CA GLU A 48 -11.42 -3.33 -12.28
C GLU A 48 -10.14 -3.30 -11.44
N LEU A 49 -9.00 -3.09 -12.10
CA LEU A 49 -7.74 -2.83 -11.41
C LEU A 49 -7.74 -1.43 -10.79
N ILE A 50 -7.49 -1.33 -9.49
CA ILE A 50 -7.27 -0.05 -8.81
C ILE A 50 -5.78 0.24 -8.81
N VAL A 51 -5.41 1.48 -9.15
CA VAL A 51 -4.01 1.92 -9.14
C VAL A 51 -3.86 3.08 -8.16
N ASP A 52 -3.03 2.89 -7.14
CA ASP A 52 -2.62 3.93 -6.19
C ASP A 52 -1.28 4.52 -6.62
N LEU A 53 -1.27 5.80 -6.96
CA LEU A 53 -0.08 6.51 -7.44
C LEU A 53 0.53 7.33 -6.31
N CYS A 54 1.86 7.21 -6.11
CA CYS A 54 2.58 7.77 -4.95
C CYS A 54 2.11 7.12 -3.65
N SER A 55 2.04 5.78 -3.65
CA SER A 55 1.46 5.02 -2.55
C SER A 55 2.25 5.16 -1.23
N GLY A 56 3.47 5.69 -1.26
CA GLY A 56 4.33 5.78 -0.08
C GLY A 56 4.54 4.39 0.51
N ASN A 57 4.16 4.20 1.77
CA ASN A 57 4.22 2.89 2.44
C ASN A 57 2.97 2.01 2.22
N GLY A 58 2.15 2.30 1.20
CA GLY A 58 0.98 1.51 0.84
C GLY A 58 -0.27 1.78 1.68
N THR A 59 -0.32 2.89 2.42
CA THR A 59 -1.42 3.11 3.37
C THR A 59 -2.80 3.15 2.69
N VAL A 60 -2.91 3.86 1.57
CA VAL A 60 -4.20 4.06 0.88
C VAL A 60 -4.69 2.74 0.27
N GLY A 61 -3.83 2.04 -0.48
CA GLY A 61 -4.17 0.75 -1.09
C GLY A 61 -4.48 -0.34 -0.05
N LEU A 62 -3.72 -0.42 1.05
CA LEU A 62 -4.00 -1.35 2.14
C LEU A 62 -5.37 -1.09 2.79
N PHE A 63 -5.74 0.16 3.07
CA PHE A 63 -7.08 0.45 3.60
C PHE A 63 -8.19 0.23 2.55
N ALA A 64 -7.92 0.55 1.28
CA ALA A 64 -8.85 0.29 0.19
C ALA A 64 -9.16 -1.20 0.03
N SER A 65 -8.18 -2.09 0.26
CA SER A 65 -8.37 -3.56 0.19
C SER A 65 -9.45 -4.08 1.13
N THR A 66 -9.78 -3.36 2.20
CA THR A 66 -10.86 -3.75 3.14
C THR A 66 -12.26 -3.42 2.61
N GLN A 67 -12.35 -2.60 1.56
CA GLN A 67 -13.60 -2.10 1.00
C GLN A 67 -13.92 -2.69 -0.38
N THR A 68 -12.99 -3.44 -0.99
CA THR A 68 -13.17 -4.10 -2.28
C THR A 68 -12.45 -5.44 -2.33
N LYS A 69 -12.82 -6.29 -3.28
CA LYS A 69 -12.12 -7.54 -3.61
C LYS A 69 -11.24 -7.40 -4.85
N ASP A 70 -11.24 -6.23 -5.47
CA ASP A 70 -10.47 -5.96 -6.68
C ASP A 70 -8.97 -5.90 -6.38
N ASN A 71 -8.18 -6.16 -7.43
CA ASN A 71 -6.73 -6.06 -7.37
C ASN A 71 -6.31 -4.60 -7.25
N ILE A 72 -5.28 -4.36 -6.45
CA ILE A 72 -4.72 -3.03 -6.18
C ILE A 72 -3.23 -3.05 -6.54
N LEU A 73 -2.83 -2.12 -7.40
CA LEU A 73 -1.43 -1.88 -7.73
C LEU A 73 -0.97 -0.56 -7.08
N GLU A 74 -0.01 -0.66 -6.18
CA GLU A 74 0.60 0.46 -5.49
C GLU A 74 1.90 0.85 -6.20
N ILE A 75 1.94 2.06 -6.76
CA ILE A 75 3.11 2.57 -7.49
C ILE A 75 3.80 3.63 -6.64
N GLU A 76 5.05 3.37 -6.30
CA GLU A 76 5.91 4.29 -5.57
C GLU A 76 7.32 4.28 -6.18
N LEU A 77 7.93 5.45 -6.34
CA LEU A 77 9.25 5.59 -6.96
C LEU A 77 10.38 5.23 -5.99
N GLN A 78 10.15 5.41 -4.69
CA GLN A 78 11.16 5.20 -3.67
C GLN A 78 11.22 3.73 -3.25
N GLU A 79 12.27 3.00 -3.64
CA GLU A 79 12.50 1.59 -3.30
C GLU A 79 12.29 1.26 -1.81
N ARG A 80 12.79 2.14 -0.92
CA ARG A 80 12.67 1.99 0.54
C ARG A 80 11.21 1.97 1.03
N LEU A 81 10.28 2.51 0.25
CA LEU A 81 8.86 2.54 0.54
C LEU A 81 8.07 1.47 -0.24
N ALA A 82 8.52 1.11 -1.45
CA ALA A 82 7.79 0.30 -2.42
C ALA A 82 8.11 -1.22 -2.36
N ASN A 83 8.59 -1.79 -3.48
CA ASN A 83 8.75 -3.22 -3.79
C ASN A 83 9.66 -3.98 -2.80
N MET A 84 10.75 -3.36 -2.33
CA MET A 84 11.63 -3.94 -1.29
C MET A 84 11.45 -3.23 0.07
N GLY A 85 10.42 -2.40 0.18
CA GLY A 85 10.27 -1.37 1.20
C GLY A 85 9.25 -1.68 2.30
N MET A 86 8.77 -0.62 2.95
CA MET A 86 7.73 -0.71 3.99
C MET A 86 6.36 -1.15 3.44
N GLY A 87 6.03 -0.77 2.20
CA GLY A 87 4.78 -1.11 1.53
C GLY A 87 4.65 -2.62 1.31
N GLN A 88 5.61 -3.23 0.62
CA GLN A 88 5.61 -4.68 0.39
C GLN A 88 5.53 -5.49 1.69
N ARG A 89 6.31 -5.14 2.71
CA ARG A 89 6.27 -5.81 4.01
C ARG A 89 4.96 -5.57 4.77
N SER A 90 4.29 -4.43 4.55
CA SER A 90 2.96 -4.17 5.10
C SER A 90 1.89 -5.00 4.39
N ILE A 91 1.98 -5.20 3.08
CA ILE A 91 1.12 -6.12 2.32
C ILE A 91 1.23 -7.54 2.87
N GLU A 92 2.45 -8.05 3.01
CA GLU A 92 2.71 -9.40 3.55
C GLU A 92 2.24 -9.55 5.00
N LEU A 93 2.44 -8.52 5.83
CA LEU A 93 2.00 -8.50 7.22
C LEU A 93 0.49 -8.68 7.36
N ASN A 94 -0.29 -8.20 6.38
CA ASN A 94 -1.74 -8.33 6.35
C ASN A 94 -2.23 -9.54 5.55
N GLY A 95 -1.33 -10.34 4.95
CA GLY A 95 -1.72 -11.47 4.11
C GLY A 95 -2.42 -11.06 2.82
N LEU A 96 -2.15 -9.84 2.31
CA LEU A 96 -2.84 -9.26 1.16
C LEU A 96 -2.09 -9.41 -0.16
N ALA A 97 -1.02 -10.21 -0.21
CA ALA A 97 -0.12 -10.32 -1.37
C ALA A 97 -0.81 -10.78 -2.67
N GLU A 98 -1.92 -11.51 -2.58
CA GLU A 98 -2.71 -11.92 -3.74
C GLU A 98 -3.56 -10.78 -4.31
N GLN A 99 -3.93 -9.80 -3.48
CA GLN A 99 -4.83 -8.69 -3.85
C GLN A 99 -4.06 -7.38 -4.11
N VAL A 100 -3.05 -7.09 -3.30
CA VAL A 100 -2.31 -5.83 -3.33
C VAL A 100 -0.87 -6.12 -3.75
N LYS A 101 -0.37 -5.38 -4.76
CA LYS A 101 1.00 -5.50 -5.26
C LYS A 101 1.68 -4.15 -5.22
N ALA A 102 2.90 -4.10 -4.67
CA ALA A 102 3.75 -2.91 -4.75
C ALA A 102 4.65 -2.99 -6.00
N SER A 103 4.79 -1.89 -6.72
CA SER A 103 5.69 -1.77 -7.86
C SER A 103 6.53 -0.51 -7.70
N GLU A 104 7.84 -0.68 -7.89
CA GLU A 104 8.77 0.44 -7.96
C GLU A 104 8.86 0.92 -9.41
N THR A 105 8.15 2.00 -9.74
CA THR A 105 8.24 2.58 -11.08
C THR A 105 7.98 4.08 -11.08
N SER A 106 8.51 4.76 -12.10
CA SER A 106 8.21 6.18 -12.30
C SER A 106 6.79 6.36 -12.82
N LYS A 107 6.14 7.47 -12.42
CA LYS A 107 4.81 7.86 -12.94
C LYS A 107 4.74 7.87 -14.47
N LYS A 108 5.86 8.14 -15.16
CA LYS A 108 5.94 8.18 -16.63
C LYS A 108 5.80 6.79 -17.28
N ASN A 109 6.16 5.73 -16.55
CA ASN A 109 6.07 4.35 -17.02
C ASN A 109 4.90 3.58 -16.40
N ALA A 110 4.10 4.22 -15.54
CA ALA A 110 2.91 3.63 -14.94
C ALA A 110 1.88 3.19 -16.00
N SER A 111 1.79 3.91 -17.12
CA SER A 111 0.95 3.56 -18.27
C SER A 111 1.33 2.23 -18.93
N GLN A 112 2.60 1.82 -18.87
CA GLN A 112 3.05 0.52 -19.40
C GLN A 112 2.60 -0.65 -18.52
N HIS A 113 2.50 -0.46 -17.20
CA HIS A 113 1.94 -1.46 -16.29
C HIS A 113 0.43 -1.68 -16.52
N TYR A 114 -0.30 -0.63 -16.91
CA TYR A 114 -1.73 -0.74 -17.26
C TYR A 114 -1.99 -1.62 -18.49
N LEU A 115 -1.01 -1.71 -19.41
CA LEU A 115 -1.11 -2.58 -20.60
C LEU A 115 -0.79 -4.05 -20.29
N LEU A 116 -0.08 -4.34 -19.20
CA LEU A 116 0.29 -5.70 -18.79
C LEU A 116 -0.70 -6.35 -17.82
N ALA A 117 -1.59 -5.55 -17.22
CA ALA A 117 -2.58 -6.03 -16.25
C ALA A 117 -3.96 -6.37 -16.89
N ARG A 118 -4.00 -6.52 -18.21
CA ARG A 118 -5.14 -7.06 -18.97
C ARG A 118 -4.90 -8.52 -19.32
#